data_AF-A0A0P9D4J0-F1
#
_entry.id   AF-A0A0P9D4J0-F1
#
_cell.length_a   1.000
_cell.length_b   1.000
_cell.length_c   1.000
_cell.angle_alpha   90.00
_cell.angle_beta   90.00
_cell.angle_gamma   90.00
#
_symmetry.space_group_name_H-M   'P 1'
#
loop_
_entity.id
_entity.type
_entity.pdbx_description
1 polymer ?
#
loop_
_entity_poly.entity_id
_entity_poly.type
_entity_poly.pdbx_seq_one_letter_code
_entity_poly.pdbx_strand_id
1 'polypeptide(L)' 'MILQAIEHDEANERPTTVADCTVVIPTYNERENIGELIPRVLEVPRFRVLVVDDNSPDGTAEIVRDLARGAPR' A
#
# COMPACT_ATOMS: atom_id res chain seq x y z
N MET A 1 37.42 38.70 -9.14
CA MET A 1 38.08 37.92 -10.22
C MET A 1 38.68 36.72 -9.52
N ILE A 2 37.97 35.60 -9.43
CA ILE A 2 37.89 34.57 -10.48
C ILE A 2 36.44 34.30 -10.88
N LEU A 3 36.18 34.30 -12.18
CA LEU A 3 35.04 33.65 -12.82
C LEU A 3 35.39 32.16 -12.98
N GLN A 4 34.48 31.27 -12.61
CA GLN A 4 34.25 30.02 -13.34
C GLN A 4 32.74 29.81 -13.47
N ALA A 5 32.35 29.28 -14.62
CA ALA A 5 31.01 29.32 -15.17
C ALA A 5 30.44 27.90 -15.34
N ILE A 6 29.13 27.78 -15.09
CA ILE A 6 28.12 26.89 -15.70
C ILE A 6 28.24 25.39 -15.40
N GLU A 7 27.20 24.85 -14.75
CA GLU A 7 26.27 23.91 -15.41
C GLU A 7 24.84 24.35 -15.07
N HIS A 8 24.07 24.70 -16.11
CA HIS A 8 22.62 24.60 -16.07
C HIS A 8 22.34 23.11 -16.20
N ASP A 9 21.78 22.47 -15.17
CA ASP A 9 21.10 21.20 -15.34
C ASP A 9 19.60 21.44 -15.15
N GLU A 10 18.90 21.20 -16.23
CA GLU A 10 17.46 21.23 -16.30
C GLU A 10 16.89 20.09 -15.44
N ALA A 11 15.65 20.27 -15.00
CA ALA A 11 14.91 19.32 -14.18
C ALA A 11 15.37 19.25 -12.72
N ASN A 12 14.76 20.12 -11.90
CA ASN A 12 14.31 19.74 -10.56
C ASN A 12 13.33 18.55 -10.70
N GLU A 13 13.82 17.38 -11.09
CA GLU A 13 13.24 16.13 -10.67
C GLU A 13 13.60 16.01 -9.19
N ARG A 14 12.78 16.65 -8.34
CA ARG A 14 12.49 15.99 -7.07
C ARG A 14 12.14 14.57 -7.49
N PRO A 15 12.81 13.50 -6.97
CA PRO A 15 12.31 12.17 -7.21
C PRO A 15 10.82 12.28 -6.94
N THR A 16 10.00 11.95 -7.95
CA THR A 16 8.56 11.87 -7.74
C THR A 16 8.44 10.84 -6.65
N THR A 17 8.37 11.31 -5.40
CA THR A 17 8.10 10.48 -4.25
C THR A 17 6.76 9.91 -4.63
N VAL A 18 6.81 8.68 -5.16
CA VAL A 18 5.65 7.92 -5.56
C VAL A 18 4.75 8.06 -4.35
N ALA A 19 3.65 8.80 -4.50
CA ALA A 19 2.81 9.10 -3.35
C ALA A 19 2.55 7.77 -2.64
N ASP A 20 2.81 7.71 -1.33
CA ASP A 20 2.61 6.50 -0.55
C ASP A 20 1.13 6.15 -0.60
N CYS A 21 0.75 5.35 -1.60
CA CYS A 21 -0.63 4.99 -1.84
C CYS A 21 -1.05 3.99 -0.76
N THR A 22 -2.19 4.23 -0.14
CA THR A 22 -2.79 3.28 0.80
C THR A 22 -4.17 2.90 0.26
N VAL A 23 -4.33 1.61 -0.01
CA VAL A 23 -5.62 1.00 -0.36
C VAL A 23 -6.32 0.65 0.94
N VAL A 24 -7.47 1.27 1.19
CA VAL A 24 -8.31 0.97 2.35
C VAL A 24 -9.40 0.00 1.95
N ILE A 25 -9.53 -1.11 2.68
CA ILE A 25 -10.54 -2.15 2.45
C ILE A 25 -11.43 -2.21 3.70
N PRO A 26 -12.61 -1.56 3.70
CA PRO A 26 -13.59 -1.73 4.75
C PRO A 26 -14.26 -3.11 4.62
N THR A 27 -14.45 -3.81 5.73
CA THR A 27 -15.03 -5.16 5.73
C THR A 27 -16.09 -5.34 6.82
N TYR A 28 -17.16 -6.05 6.48
CA TYR A 28 -18.15 -6.59 7.42
C TYR A 28 -18.75 -7.87 6.82
N ASN A 29 -18.61 -9.02 7.48
CA ASN A 29 -19.05 -10.33 6.96
C ASN A 29 -18.46 -10.70 5.58
N GLU A 30 -17.15 -10.50 5.42
CA GLU A 30 -16.43 -10.72 4.15
C GLU A 30 -15.49 -11.93 4.21
N ARG A 31 -15.67 -12.86 5.16
CA ARG A 31 -14.77 -14.01 5.38
C ARG A 31 -14.45 -14.77 4.09
N GLU A 32 -15.45 -15.00 3.25
CA GLU A 32 -15.29 -15.77 2.01
C GLU A 32 -14.53 -15.01 0.91
N ASN A 33 -14.56 -13.68 0.95
CA ASN A 33 -14.03 -12.82 -0.10
C ASN A 33 -12.66 -12.23 0.27
N ILE A 34 -12.45 -11.88 1.55
CA ILE A 34 -11.25 -11.17 2.01
C ILE A 34 -9.97 -11.99 1.79
N GLY A 35 -10.08 -13.32 1.86
CA GLY A 35 -8.99 -14.27 1.64
C GLY A 35 -8.44 -14.23 0.21
N GLU A 36 -9.30 -14.02 -0.79
CA GLU A 36 -8.90 -13.93 -2.19
C GLU A 36 -8.59 -12.49 -2.62
N LEU A 37 -9.28 -11.51 -2.06
CA LEU A 37 -9.13 -10.10 -2.42
C LEU A 37 -7.73 -9.57 -2.09
N ILE A 38 -7.25 -9.79 -0.86
CA ILE A 38 -5.98 -9.21 -0.39
C ILE A 38 -4.78 -9.69 -1.24
N PRO A 39 -4.60 -11.00 -1.51
CA PRO A 39 -3.50 -11.47 -2.37
C PRO A 39 -3.51 -10.84 -3.76
N ARG A 40 -4.69 -10.76 -4.41
CA ARG A 40 -4.83 -10.17 -5.76
C ARG A 40 -4.51 -8.69 -5.77
N VAL A 41 -4.95 -7.95 -4.75
CA VAL A 41 -4.59 -6.54 -4.58
C VAL A 41 -3.07 -6.42 -4.47
N LEU A 42 -2.42 -7.19 -3.58
CA LEU A 42 -0.97 -7.14 -3.34
C LEU A 42 -0.07 -7.52 -4.53
N GLU A 43 -0.62 -8.05 -5.63
CA GLU A 43 0.09 -8.24 -6.89
C GLU A 43 0.54 -6.91 -7.52
N VAL A 44 -0.21 -5.83 -7.25
CA VAL A 44 0.13 -4.50 -7.72
C VAL A 44 1.19 -3.87 -6.79
N PRO A 45 2.32 -3.37 -7.34
CA PRO A 45 3.40 -2.84 -6.51
C PRO A 45 3.13 -1.39 -6.05
N ARG A 46 3.92 -0.94 -5.06
CA ARG A 46 4.01 0.46 -4.60
C ARG A 46 2.76 1.01 -3.90
N PHE A 47 2.14 0.21 -3.02
CA PHE A 47 1.18 0.71 -2.04
C PHE A 47 1.18 -0.13 -0.77
N ARG A 48 0.42 0.34 0.22
CA ARG A 48 0.08 -0.35 1.46
C ARG A 48 -1.40 -0.72 1.47
N VAL A 49 -1.75 -1.80 2.17
CA VAL A 49 -3.15 -2.18 2.39
C VAL A 49 -3.51 -1.92 3.85
N LEU A 50 -4.61 -1.22 4.09
CA LEU A 50 -5.22 -1.04 5.40
C LEU A 50 -6.60 -1.70 5.38
N VAL A 51 -6.76 -2.79 6.12
CA VAL A 51 -8.07 -3.42 6.31
C VAL A 51 -8.73 -2.82 7.55
N VAL A 52 -9.98 -2.39 7.41
CA VAL A 52 -10.79 -1.83 8.50
C VAL A 52 -12.00 -2.73 8.69
N ASP A 53 -11.96 -3.55 9.74
CA ASP A 53 -13.06 -4.48 10.05
C ASP A 53 -14.08 -3.83 11.00
N ASP A 54 -15.36 -3.84 10.62
CA ASP A 54 -16.47 -3.32 11.41
C ASP A 54 -17.03 -4.39 12.37
N ASN A 55 -16.14 -5.01 13.15
CA ASN A 55 -16.47 -6.06 14.12
C ASN A 55 -17.24 -7.25 13.50
N SER A 56 -16.68 -7.83 12.44
CA SER A 56 -17.28 -8.96 11.74
C SER A 56 -17.40 -10.19 12.66
N PRO A 57 -18.60 -10.79 12.84
CA PRO A 57 -18.79 -11.99 13.65
C PRO A 57 -18.40 -13.29 12.94
N ASP A 58 -18.19 -13.27 11.63
CA ASP A 58 -17.94 -14.45 10.79
C ASP A 58 -16.46 -14.89 10.78
N GLY A 59 -15.59 -14.14 11.42
CA GLY A 59 -14.16 -14.40 11.47
C GLY A 59 -13.36 -13.79 10.31
N THR A 60 -13.89 -12.76 9.65
CA THR A 60 -13.17 -11.94 8.65
C THR A 60 -11.81 -11.46 9.19
N ALA A 61 -11.78 -10.92 10.42
CA ALA A 61 -10.56 -10.38 11.04
C ALA A 61 -9.46 -11.43 11.30
N GLU A 62 -9.84 -12.68 11.56
CA GLU A 62 -8.92 -13.82 11.74
C GLU A 62 -8.17 -14.10 10.45
N ILE A 63 -8.88 -14.15 9.31
CA ILE A 63 -8.27 -14.38 8.00
C ILE A 63 -7.28 -13.26 7.67
N VAL A 64 -7.65 -12.00 7.91
CA VAL A 64 -6.77 -10.84 7.71
C VAL A 64 -5.49 -10.96 8.55
N ARG A 65 -5.63 -11.34 9.83
CA ARG A 65 -4.49 -11.55 10.74
C ARG A 65 -3.58 -12.69 10.29
N ASP A 66 -4.14 -13.77 9.75
CA ASP A 66 -3.37 -14.89 9.24
C ASP A 66 -2.59 -14.51 7.97
N LEU A 67 -3.22 -13.77 7.06
CA LEU A 67 -2.54 -13.23 5.87
C LEU A 67 -1.41 -12.26 6.23
N ALA A 68 -1.64 -11.35 7.18
CA ALA A 68 -0.64 -10.36 7.61
C ALA A 68 0.63 -11.00 8.21
N ARG A 69 0.50 -12.18 8.85
CA ARG A 69 1.64 -12.92 9.39
C ARG A 69 2.55 -13.52 8.29
N GLY A 70 2.00 -13.82 7.12
CA GLY A 70 2.73 -14.43 6.01
C GLY A 70 3.46 -13.44 5.09
N ALA A 71 3.04 -12.16 5.06
CA ALA A 71 3.57 -11.17 4.12
C ALA A 71 3.46 -9.72 4.67
N PRO A 72 4.28 -9.31 5.64
CA PRO A 72 4.28 -7.92 6.13
C PRO A 72 4.86 -6.97 5.06
N ARG A 73 4.13 -5.88 4.74
CA ARG A 73 4.56 -4.78 3.86
C ARG A 73 4.21 -3.43 4.46
#